data_AF-K4K094-F1
#
_entry.id   AF-K4K094-F1
#
_cell.length_a   1.000
_cell.length_b   1.000
_cell.length_c   1.000
_cell.angle_alpha   90.00
_cell.angle_beta   90.00
_cell.angle_gamma   90.00
#
_symmetry.space_group_name_H-M   'P 1'
#
loop_
_entity.id
_entity.type
_entity.pdbx_description
1 polymer ?
#
loop_
_entity_poly.entity_id
_entity_poly.type
_entity_poly.pdbx_seq_one_letter_code
_entity_poly.pdbx_strand_id
1 'polypeptide(L)' 'GDDCVAVKSGKYYMSQAHPRATESVVVRNCRLERGHGSVTVGSEIASGVFDVKVSQCEFDGTDRGLRIKT' A
#
# COMPACT_ATOMS: atom_id res chain seq x y z
N GLY A 1 -9.37 7.09 -10.84
CA GLY A 1 -8.07 7.15 -10.15
C GLY A 1 -7.43 5.78 -10.22
N ASP A 2 -6.32 5.57 -9.51
CA ASP A 2 -5.75 4.23 -9.27
C ASP A 2 -5.96 3.87 -7.78
N ASP A 3 -4.97 3.30 -7.10
CA ASP A 3 -5.00 3.05 -5.65
C ASP A 3 -4.99 4.37 -4.83
N CYS A 4 -5.78 4.46 -3.76
CA CYS A 4 -5.83 5.64 -2.88
C CYS A 4 -4.56 5.74 -2.02
N VAL A 5 -4.16 4.62 -1.39
CA VAL A 5 -2.90 4.50 -0.65
C VAL A 5 -2.13 3.30 -1.20
N ALA A 6 -0.96 3.55 -1.81
CA ALA A 6 -0.09 2.50 -2.34
C ALA A 6 1.22 2.38 -1.54
N VAL A 7 1.37 1.30 -0.79
CA VAL A 7 2.57 0.97 -0.01
C VAL A 7 3.52 0.13 -0.87
N LYS A 8 4.75 0.60 -1.07
CA LYS A 8 5.75 -0.01 -1.94
C LYS A 8 7.11 -0.04 -1.24
N SER A 9 8.03 -0.89 -1.69
CA SER A 9 9.42 -0.98 -1.21
C SER A 9 10.43 -1.21 -2.33
N GLY A 10 10.10 -0.73 -3.53
CA GLY A 10 11.00 -0.67 -4.68
C GLY A 10 10.89 -1.87 -5.61
N LYS A 11 11.41 -1.67 -6.83
CA LYS A 11 11.55 -2.72 -7.84
C LYS A 11 12.78 -3.58 -7.56
N TYR A 12 12.80 -4.79 -8.08
CA TYR A 12 13.86 -5.77 -7.87
C TYR A 12 15.28 -5.22 -8.12
N TYR A 13 15.51 -4.50 -9.21
CA TYR A 13 16.83 -3.95 -9.49
C TYR A 13 17.24 -2.84 -8.51
N MET A 14 16.28 -2.11 -7.93
CA MET A 14 16.56 -1.09 -6.91
C MET A 14 16.86 -1.73 -5.56
N SER A 15 16.19 -2.83 -5.20
CA SER A 15 16.44 -3.49 -3.93
C SER A 15 17.85 -4.10 -3.83
N GLN A 16 18.50 -4.39 -4.96
CA GLN A 16 19.90 -4.83 -4.97
C GLN A 16 20.88 -3.71 -4.58
N ALA A 17 20.66 -2.49 -5.09
CA ALA A 17 21.55 -1.36 -4.82
C ALA A 17 21.18 -0.60 -3.54
N HIS A 18 19.89 -0.54 -3.22
CA HIS A 18 19.32 0.24 -2.13
C HIS A 18 18.21 -0.57 -1.42
N PRO A 19 18.57 -1.66 -0.71
CA PRO A 19 17.60 -2.47 0.01
C PRO A 19 16.98 -1.65 1.15
N ARG A 20 15.72 -1.24 0.99
CA ARG A 20 14.97 -0.51 2.02
C ARG A 20 13.54 -1.00 2.07
N ALA A 21 13.23 -1.74 3.13
CA ALA A 21 11.87 -2.14 3.42
C ALA A 21 11.00 -0.93 3.79
N THR A 22 9.69 -1.07 3.57
CA THR A 22 8.70 -0.15 4.13
C THR A 22 8.05 -0.83 5.33
N GLU A 23 8.24 -0.26 6.50
CA GLU A 23 7.81 -0.86 7.77
C GLU A 23 7.11 0.15 8.69
N SER A 24 6.28 -0.34 9.61
CA SER A 24 5.59 0.48 10.64
C SER A 24 4.69 1.58 10.05
N VAL A 25 3.87 1.24 9.06
CA VAL A 25 2.96 2.19 8.39
C VAL A 25 1.59 2.16 9.06
N VAL A 26 1.07 3.33 9.46
CA VAL A 26 -0.28 3.48 10.01
C VAL A 26 -1.15 4.34 9.10
N VAL A 27 -2.24 3.76 8.59
CA VAL A 27 -3.30 4.48 7.89
C VAL A 27 -4.51 4.51 8.81
N ARG A 28 -4.91 5.70 9.29
CA ARG A 28 -6.08 5.83 10.18
C ARG A 28 -6.92 7.06 9.93
N ASN A 29 -8.20 6.99 10.28
CA ASN A 29 -9.14 8.11 10.25
C ASN A 29 -9.23 8.78 8.87
N CYS A 30 -9.17 7.98 7.80
CA CYS A 30 -9.26 8.46 6.43
C CYS A 30 -10.58 8.03 5.79
N ARG A 31 -11.16 8.91 4.97
CA ARG A 31 -12.17 8.54 3.97
C ARG A 31 -11.46 8.33 2.64
N LEU A 32 -11.45 7.11 2.15
CA LEU A 32 -10.83 6.71 0.89
C LEU A 32 -11.94 6.53 -0.14
N GLU A 33 -12.08 7.52 -1.01
CA GLU A 33 -13.13 7.55 -2.05
C GLU A 33 -12.67 6.81 -3.33
N ARG A 34 -13.45 6.91 -4.42
CA ARG A 34 -13.26 6.18 -5.70
C ARG A 34 -11.79 5.97 -6.14
N GLY A 35 -11.38 4.70 -6.15
CA GLY A 35 -10.07 4.20 -6.59
C GLY A 35 -10.07 2.68 -6.80
N HIS A 36 -9.06 2.16 -7.50
CA HIS A 36 -8.90 0.71 -7.78
C HIS A 36 -8.60 -0.12 -6.53
N GLY A 37 -8.14 0.53 -5.46
CA GLY A 37 -7.86 -0.05 -4.15
C GLY A 37 -7.79 1.04 -3.09
N SER A 38 -8.48 0.85 -1.97
CA SER A 38 -8.42 1.76 -0.83
C SER A 38 -7.01 1.76 -0.22
N VAL A 39 -6.56 0.61 0.28
CA VAL A 39 -5.15 0.41 0.66
C VAL A 39 -4.57 -0.74 -0.15
N THR A 40 -3.47 -0.46 -0.83
CA THR A 40 -2.81 -1.41 -1.72
C THR A 40 -1.35 -1.58 -1.32
N VAL A 41 -0.91 -2.82 -1.14
CA VAL A 41 0.50 -3.18 -0.95
C VAL A 41 1.03 -3.71 -2.29
N GLY A 42 1.96 -2.97 -2.89
CA GLY A 42 2.66 -3.32 -4.13
C GLY A 42 2.15 -2.67 -5.43
N SER A 43 2.53 -3.17 -6.60
CA SER A 43 3.30 -4.41 -6.84
C SER A 43 4.80 -4.32 -6.53
N GLU A 44 5.39 -3.14 -6.52
CA GLU A 44 6.84 -2.98 -6.29
C GLU A 44 7.20 -3.15 -4.81
N ILE A 45 7.32 -4.40 -4.35
CA ILE A 45 7.61 -4.77 -2.95
C ILE A 45 8.91 -5.56 -2.77
N ALA A 46 9.88 -5.38 -3.66
CA ALA A 46 11.06 -6.23 -3.71
C ALA A 46 11.97 -6.16 -2.46
N SER A 47 11.91 -5.08 -1.68
CA SER A 47 12.64 -4.97 -0.39
C SER A 47 11.78 -5.38 0.82
N GLY A 48 10.55 -5.84 0.61
CA GLY A 48 9.60 -6.23 1.65
C GLY A 48 8.76 -5.08 2.20
N VAL A 49 7.56 -5.42 2.69
CA VAL A 49 6.64 -4.52 3.37
C VAL A 49 6.16 -5.21 4.65
N PHE A 50 6.35 -4.57 5.79
CA PHE A 50 6.10 -5.17 7.10
C PHE A 50 5.29 -4.22 8.00
N ASP A 51 4.47 -4.77 8.90
CA ASP A 51 3.69 -4.00 9.89
C ASP A 51 2.93 -2.79 9.30
N VAL A 52 1.94 -3.08 8.44
CA VAL A 52 1.01 -2.07 7.91
C VAL A 52 -0.31 -2.19 8.67
N LYS A 53 -0.66 -1.16 9.44
CA LYS A 53 -1.90 -1.09 10.20
C LYS A 53 -2.88 -0.12 9.56
N VAL A 54 -4.06 -0.62 9.20
CA VAL A 54 -5.17 0.19 8.69
C VAL A 54 -6.33 0.13 9.67
N SER A 55 -6.80 1.27 10.16
CA SER A 55 -7.85 1.29 11.20
C SER A 55 -8.70 2.55 11.15
N GLN A 56 -9.99 2.45 11.49
CA GLN A 56 -10.90 3.60 11.54
C GLN A 56 -10.97 4.37 10.20
N CYS A 57 -10.93 3.66 9.08
CA CYS A 57 -11.08 4.27 7.75
C CYS A 57 -12.45 3.93 7.15
N GLU A 58 -13.00 4.85 6.38
CA GLU A 58 -14.20 4.66 5.56
C GLU A 58 -13.76 4.46 4.11
N PHE A 59 -14.16 3.34 3.50
CA PHE A 59 -13.87 3.04 2.10
C PHE A 59 -15.14 3.25 1.29
N ASP A 60 -15.20 4.31 0.50
CA ASP A 60 -16.42 4.77 -0.17
C ASP A 60 -16.26 4.70 -1.69
N GLY A 61 -16.87 3.68 -2.30
CA GLY A 61 -16.89 3.52 -3.75
C GLY A 61 -15.55 3.10 -4.38
N THR A 62 -14.62 2.51 -3.61
CA THR A 62 -13.43 1.84 -4.16
C THR A 62 -13.73 0.42 -4.65
N ASP A 63 -13.04 -0.03 -5.70
CA ASP A 63 -13.20 -1.39 -6.24
C ASP A 63 -12.83 -2.48 -5.22
N ARG A 64 -11.83 -2.20 -4.37
CA ARG A 64 -11.27 -3.14 -3.38
C ARG A 64 -10.86 -2.38 -2.12
N GLY A 65 -11.20 -2.92 -0.94
CA GLY A 65 -10.81 -2.34 0.34
C GLY A 65 -9.32 -2.52 0.65
N LEU A 66 -8.82 -3.75 0.55
CA LEU A 66 -7.40 -4.09 0.70
C LEU A 66 -6.96 -4.88 -0.53
N ARG A 67 -5.81 -4.55 -1.10
CA ARG A 67 -5.25 -5.27 -2.26
C ARG A 67 -3.75 -5.54 -2.05
N ILE A 68 -3.31 -6.78 -2.26
CA ILE A 68 -1.89 -7.16 -2.24
C ILE A 68 -1.49 -7.58 -3.66
N LYS A 69 -0.41 -6.99 -4.17
CA LYS A 69 0.18 -7.25 -5.48
C LYS A 69 1.68 -7.46 -5.29
N THR A 70 2.30 -8.32 -6.11
CA THR A 70 3.76 -8.49 -6.16
C THR A 70 4.26 -8.52 -7.59
#